data_AF-A0A842RP01-F1
#
_entry.id   AF-A0A842RP01-F1
#
_cell.length_a   1.000
_cell.length_b   1.000
_cell.length_c   1.000
_cell.angle_alpha   90.00
_cell.angle_beta   90.00
_cell.angle_gamma   90.00
#
_symmetry.space_group_name_H-M   'P 1'
#
loop_
_entity.id
_entity.type
_entity.pdbx_description
1 polymer ?
#
loop_
_entity_poly.entity_id
_entity_poly.type
_entity_poly.pdbx_seq_one_letter_code
_entity_poly.pdbx_strand_id
1 'polypeptide(L)' 'MKEKEEENFEENPIVKRYFSRIFTVLPEEIRQKILKLNLSKNELKKLSKELAFLPEEKQQEFLTELNKFLEDMENKKEE' A
#
# COMPACT_ATOMS: atom_id res chain seq x y z
N MET A 1 -22.47 -21.06 23.48
CA MET A 1 -21.60 -19.87 23.42
C MET A 1 -21.82 -19.25 22.07
N LYS A 2 -22.28 -17.98 21.99
CA LYS A 2 -22.41 -17.30 20.70
C LYS A 2 -21.02 -16.83 20.30
N GLU A 3 -20.52 -17.34 19.17
CA GLU A 3 -19.34 -16.83 18.51
C GLU A 3 -19.55 -15.33 18.27
N LYS A 4 -18.63 -14.50 18.77
CA LYS A 4 -18.61 -13.08 18.45
C LYS A 4 -18.29 -12.99 16.97
N GLU A 5 -19.24 -12.49 16.17
CA GLU A 5 -18.95 -11.98 14.84
C GLU A 5 -17.85 -10.93 15.00
N GLU A 6 -16.66 -11.20 14.46
CA GLU A 6 -15.60 -10.20 14.39
C GLU A 6 -16.09 -9.07 13.49
N GLU A 7 -16.46 -7.94 14.09
CA GLU A 7 -16.79 -6.73 13.32
C GLU A 7 -15.62 -6.42 12.38
N ASN A 8 -15.87 -6.46 11.08
CA ASN A 8 -14.88 -6.08 10.08
C ASN A 8 -14.59 -4.57 10.22
N PHE A 9 -13.53 -4.25 10.94
CA PHE A 9 -13.16 -2.88 11.29
C PHE A 9 -12.93 -2.00 10.05
N GLU A 10 -12.50 -2.58 8.93
CA GLU A 10 -12.39 -1.86 7.65
C GLU A 10 -13.74 -1.40 7.10
N GLU A 11 -14.83 -2.06 7.49
CA GLU A 11 -16.17 -1.71 7.04
C GLU A 11 -16.78 -0.52 7.78
N ASN A 12 -16.19 -0.16 8.91
CA ASN A 12 -16.63 0.98 9.71
C ASN A 12 -16.63 2.26 8.86
N PRO A 13 -17.74 3.03 8.83
CA PRO A 13 -17.87 4.20 7.97
C PRO A 13 -16.82 5.29 8.26
N ILE A 14 -16.36 5.43 9.51
CA ILE A 14 -15.32 6.37 9.90
C ILE A 14 -13.98 5.93 9.31
N VAL A 15 -13.66 4.64 9.43
CA VAL A 15 -12.45 4.03 8.88
C VAL A 15 -12.45 4.13 7.35
N LYS A 16 -13.57 3.83 6.68
CA LYS A 16 -13.73 4.04 5.23
C LYS A 16 -13.49 5.49 4.81
N ARG A 17 -14.02 6.46 5.57
CA ARG A 17 -13.84 7.89 5.29
C ARG A 17 -12.41 8.35 5.50
N TYR A 18 -11.70 7.78 6.47
CA TYR A 18 -10.28 8.02 6.66
C TYR A 18 -9.48 7.51 5.46
N PHE A 19 -9.73 6.27 5.02
CA PHE A 19 -9.02 5.70 3.88
C PHE A 19 -9.42 6.28 2.51
N SER A 20 -10.63 6.84 2.35
CA SER A 20 -10.97 7.55 1.11
C SER A 20 -10.09 8.79 0.89
N ARG A 21 -9.43 9.26 1.95
CA ARG A 21 -8.47 10.37 1.95
C ARG A 21 -7.02 9.92 1.80
N ILE A 22 -6.72 8.66 1.45
CA ILE A 22 -5.34 8.17 1.23
C ILE A 22 -4.53 9.09 0.30
N PHE A 23 -5.15 9.64 -0.75
CA PHE A 23 -4.49 10.58 -1.66
C PHE A 23 -4.09 11.90 -0.99
N THR A 24 -4.67 12.25 0.16
CA THR A 24 -4.23 13.39 0.98
C THR A 24 -3.21 13.02 2.05
N VAL A 25 -3.05 11.73 2.37
CA VAL A 25 -2.10 11.26 3.39
C VAL A 25 -0.74 10.92 2.78
N LEU A 26 -0.73 10.31 1.60
CA LEU A 26 0.51 10.02 0.88
C LEU A 26 0.99 11.25 0.11
N PRO A 27 2.26 11.69 0.28
CA PRO A 27 2.87 12.72 -0.55
C PRO A 27 2.80 12.39 -2.04
N GLU A 28 2.78 13.41 -2.89
CA GLU A 28 2.64 13.20 -4.34
C GLU A 28 3.75 12.33 -4.93
N GLU A 29 5.00 12.54 -4.51
CA GLU A 29 6.13 11.76 -4.96
C GLU A 29 5.97 10.27 -4.63
N ILE A 30 5.51 9.95 -3.41
CA ILE A 30 5.23 8.57 -2.97
C ILE A 30 4.17 7.93 -3.86
N ARG A 31 3.09 8.65 -4.16
CA ARG A 31 2.03 8.15 -5.06
C ARG A 31 2.56 7.87 -6.46
N GLN A 32 3.41 8.74 -6.99
CA GLN A 32 4.02 8.53 -8.30
C GLN A 32 4.97 7.33 -8.32
N LYS A 33 5.72 7.10 -7.23
CA LYS A 33 6.57 5.91 -7.08
C LYS A 33 5.72 4.63 -7.06
N ILE A 34 4.63 4.60 -6.29
CA ILE A 34 3.70 3.46 -6.25
C ILE A 34 3.14 3.16 -7.64
N LEU A 35 2.67 4.17 -8.38
CA LEU A 35 2.08 3.99 -9.71
C LEU A 35 3.04 3.44 -10.77
N LYS A 36 4.35 3.58 -10.56
CA LYS A 36 5.39 3.07 -11.46
C LYS A 36 5.76 1.62 -11.17
N LEU A 37 5.34 1.06 -10.03
CA LEU A 37 5.57 -0.34 -9.72
C LEU A 37 4.78 -1.23 -10.67
N ASN A 38 5.40 -2.30 -11.15
CA ASN A 38 4.78 -3.30 -12.03
C ASN A 38 3.86 -4.25 -11.23
N LEU A 39 2.83 -3.69 -10.59
CA LEU A 39 1.87 -4.40 -9.76
C LEU A 39 0.44 -4.19 -10.29
N SER A 40 -0.45 -5.12 -9.97
CA SER A 40 -1.86 -4.98 -10.31
C SER A 40 -2.51 -3.81 -9.57
N LYS A 41 -3.59 -3.25 -10.13
CA LYS A 41 -4.36 -2.16 -9.50
C LYS A 41 -4.81 -2.49 -8.07
N ASN A 42 -5.10 -3.76 -7.77
CA ASN A 42 -5.52 -4.19 -6.44
C ASN A 42 -4.35 -4.18 -5.45
N GLU A 43 -3.17 -4.62 -5.88
CA GLU A 43 -1.94 -4.58 -5.08
C GLU A 43 -1.52 -3.14 -4.81
N LEU A 44 -1.53 -2.26 -5.82
CA LEU A 44 -1.26 -0.83 -5.65
C LEU A 44 -2.19 -0.18 -4.63
N LYS A 45 -3.48 -0.55 -4.65
CA LYS A 45 -4.47 -0.05 -3.68
C LYS A 45 -4.18 -0.54 -2.26
N LYS A 46 -3.80 -1.80 -2.08
CA LYS A 46 -3.41 -2.35 -0.77
C LYS A 46 -2.13 -1.69 -0.25
N LEU A 47 -1.11 -1.62 -1.10
CA LEU A 47 0.15 -0.96 -0.78
C LEU A 47 -0.06 0.50 -0.34
N SER A 48 -0.90 1.24 -1.06
CA SER A 48 -1.22 2.63 -0.69
C SER A 48 -1.90 2.75 0.67
N LYS A 49 -2.76 1.78 1.05
CA LYS A 49 -3.39 1.74 2.38
C LYS A 49 -2.37 1.49 3.48
N GLU A 50 -1.47 0.52 3.26
CA GLU A 50 -0.45 0.14 4.25
C GLU A 50 0.57 1.25 4.45
N LEU A 51 1.05 1.87 3.37
CA LEU A 51 2.01 2.97 3.43
C LEU A 51 1.46 4.22 4.12
N ALA A 52 0.14 4.46 4.06
CA ALA A 52 -0.49 5.62 4.69
C ALA A 52 -0.30 5.66 6.23
N PHE A 53 0.05 4.54 6.85
CA PHE A 53 0.34 4.44 8.29
C PHE A 53 1.81 4.63 8.64
N LEU A 54 2.68 4.71 7.65
CA LEU A 54 4.10 4.91 7.86
C LEU A 54 4.46 6.41 7.79
N PRO A 55 5.45 6.87 8.56
CA PRO A 55 6.09 8.16 8.32
C PRO A 55 6.67 8.21 6.90
N GLU A 56 6.73 9.41 6.31
CA GLU A 56 7.22 9.60 4.93
C GLU A 56 8.60 8.96 4.69
N GLU A 57 9.54 9.11 5.62
CA GLU A 57 10.87 8.48 5.55
C GLU A 57 10.78 6.95 5.38
N LYS A 58 9.87 6.32 6.13
CA LYS A 58 9.63 4.87 6.05
C LYS A 58 8.88 4.46 4.80
N GLN A 59 8.02 5.33 4.26
CA GLN A 59 7.40 5.10 2.94
C GLN A 59 8.46 5.07 1.83
N GLN A 60 9.42 6.00 1.87
CA GLN A 60 10.52 6.08 0.90
C GLN A 60 11.43 4.85 0.98
N GLU A 61 11.84 4.46 2.19
CA GLU A 61 12.69 3.29 2.44
C GLU A 61 12.02 2.02 1.90
N PHE A 62 10.75 1.79 2.28
CA PHE A 62 9.99 0.63 1.83
C PHE A 62 9.87 0.55 0.31
N LEU A 63 9.51 1.66 -0.35
CA LEU A 63 9.35 1.67 -1.80
C LEU A 63 10.67 1.44 -2.54
N THR A 64 11.79 1.90 -1.98
CA THR A 64 13.12 1.66 -2.53
C THR A 64 13.47 0.18 -2.49
N GLU A 65 13.26 -0.47 -1.34
CA GLU A 65 13.51 -1.90 -1.18
C GLU A 65 12.59 -2.76 -2.05
N LEU A 66 11.29 -2.42 -2.08
CA LEU A 66 10.32 -3.13 -2.90
C LEU A 66 10.67 -3.04 -4.38
N ASN A 67 11.04 -1.85 -4.88
CA ASN A 67 11.40 -1.68 -6.28
C ASN A 67 12.61 -2.52 -6.65
N LYS A 68 13.67 -2.51 -5.82
CA LYS A 68 14.85 -3.35 -6.01
C LYS A 68 14.48 -4.84 -6.03
N PHE A 69 13.63 -5.28 -5.11
CA PHE A 69 13.18 -6.66 -5.06
C PHE A 69 12.42 -7.07 -6.34
N LEU A 70 11.55 -6.20 -6.86
CA LEU A 70 10.81 -6.45 -8.10
C LEU A 70 11.75 -6.53 -9.31
N GLU A 71 12.72 -5.62 -9.42
CA GLU A 71 13.75 -5.66 -10.47
C GLU A 71 14.56 -6.97 -10.42
N ASP A 72 15.03 -7.37 -9.23
CA ASP A 72 15.77 -8.63 -9.03
C ASP A 72 14.93 -9.86 -9.45
N MET A 73 13.61 -9.80 -9.25
CA MET A 73 12.68 -10.88 -9.64
C MET A 73 12.36 -10.90 -11.14
N GLU A 74 12.42 -9.76 -11.82
CA GLU A 74 12.27 -9.68 -13.27
C GLU A 74 13.52 -10.21 -13.96
N ASN A 75 14.72 -9.80 -13.52
CA ASN A 75 15.99 -10.24 -14.09
C ASN A 75 16.19 -11.76 -13.99
N LYS A 76 15.70 -12.40 -12.91
CA LYS A 76 15.76 -13.87 -12.73
C LYS A 76 14.81 -14.65 -13.63
N LYS A 77 13.83 -14.02 -14.26
CA LYS A 77 12.90 -14.69 -15.21
C LYS A 77 13.45 -14.75 -16.62
N GLU A 78 14.50 -13.98 -16.91
CA GLU A 78 15.13 -13.89 -18.24
C GLU A 78 16.33 -14.84 -18.40
N GLU A 79 16.77 -15.50 -17.31
CA GLU A 79 17.81 -16.56 -17.27
C GLU A 79 17.20 -17.97 -17.33
#